data_AF-A0A7R9ZWH2-F1
#
_entry.id   AF-A0A7R9ZWH2-F1
#
_cell.length_a   1.000
_cell.length_b   1.000
_cell.length_c   1.000
_cell.angle_alpha   90.00
_cell.angle_beta   90.00
_cell.angle_gamma   90.00
#
_symmetry.space_group_name_H-M   'P 1'
#
loop_
_entity.id
_entity.type
_entity.pdbx_description
1 polymer ?
#
loop_
_entity_poly.entity_id
_entity_poly.type
_entity_poly.pdbx_seq_one_letter_code
_entity_poly.pdbx_strand_id
1 'polypeptide(L)'
;PLLAQALVGFPGSACPGRAQEGREGTRLGEGVSMVEDTEQVDLTQALFGFFIVVFCGCVCPCLCCSCFFKCWCGSFCPRKSSGNAAKDPTRTKVRVGESDILVAHLQRRKELSTAWALHFFTGLIGGHHFYLDRLVHGFLAVWTLNFLGVGWVVDGLLMPAYVRGSNRRTVGVSLSDGTCRHLLCRLPLVVVLGAAMCLCLLGYTPRALHWLGFVDIDQKVAGTSQNPYDILGVPHDASHADALEALMEQMRRVKSEPSCGEKCKAKKVDLEKVLDFLDGTGWRSTDRQEESETGVGGGAAAWAGREELPRRSWEEWTEFVVAEWRALTSAEGRQRKTRRTRAGRWRSAG
;
A
#
# COMPACT_ATOMS: atom_id res chain seq x y z
N PRO A 1 -9.36 -24.30 -42.29
CA PRO A 1 -8.19 -25.19 -42.32
C PRO A 1 -7.25 -24.89 -41.14
N LEU A 2 -6.96 -25.92 -40.34
CA LEU A 2 -6.11 -25.95 -39.14
C LEU A 2 -6.72 -25.39 -37.84
N LEU A 3 -7.55 -26.24 -37.20
CA LEU A 3 -7.60 -26.42 -35.74
C LEU A 3 -8.52 -27.61 -35.43
N ALA A 4 -7.97 -28.82 -35.47
CA ALA A 4 -8.58 -30.03 -34.93
C ALA A 4 -7.49 -31.07 -34.65
N GLN A 5 -7.65 -31.79 -33.53
CA GLN A 5 -6.91 -32.96 -33.04
C GLN A 5 -5.95 -32.70 -31.87
N ALA A 6 -6.39 -33.09 -30.67
CA ALA A 6 -5.70 -34.09 -29.84
C ALA A 6 -6.59 -34.46 -28.63
N LEU A 7 -7.46 -35.45 -28.80
CA LEU A 7 -8.08 -36.22 -27.72
C LEU A 7 -7.64 -37.68 -27.90
N VAL A 8 -6.89 -38.19 -26.93
CA VAL A 8 -6.55 -39.60 -26.71
C VAL A 8 -6.71 -39.76 -25.19
N GLY A 9 -7.57 -40.58 -24.61
CA GLY A 9 -7.94 -41.94 -24.98
C GLY A 9 -7.18 -42.91 -24.06
N PHE A 10 -7.65 -43.12 -22.82
CA PHE A 10 -7.12 -44.14 -21.90
C PHE A 10 -8.19 -45.22 -21.66
N PRO A 11 -7.88 -46.52 -21.84
CA PRO A 11 -8.78 -47.61 -21.54
C PRO A 11 -8.62 -48.08 -20.09
N GLY A 12 -9.72 -48.55 -19.51
CA GLY A 12 -9.73 -49.23 -18.22
C GLY A 12 -9.34 -50.71 -18.32
N SER A 13 -9.01 -51.29 -17.18
CA SER A 13 -9.13 -52.73 -16.91
C SER A 13 -9.24 -52.97 -15.41
N ALA A 14 -10.31 -53.68 -15.04
CA ALA A 14 -10.60 -54.20 -13.71
C ALA A 14 -9.76 -55.44 -13.37
N CYS A 15 -9.56 -55.74 -12.08
CA CYS A 15 -9.96 -57.00 -11.41
C CYS A 15 -9.44 -57.12 -9.95
N PRO A 16 -9.97 -58.05 -9.13
CA PRO A 16 -10.28 -57.84 -7.71
C PRO A 16 -9.42 -58.67 -6.73
N GLY A 17 -9.57 -58.44 -5.42
CA GLY A 17 -9.06 -59.37 -4.39
C GLY A 17 -9.13 -58.86 -2.96
N ARG A 18 -9.96 -59.51 -2.16
CA ARG A 18 -10.31 -59.29 -0.74
C ARG A 18 -9.37 -60.09 0.18
N ALA A 19 -8.91 -59.52 1.29
CA ALA A 19 -8.68 -60.23 2.56
C ALA A 19 -8.46 -59.27 3.74
N GLN A 20 -9.13 -59.57 4.85
CA GLN A 20 -9.11 -58.90 6.16
C GLN A 20 -7.77 -59.11 6.89
N GLU A 21 -7.42 -58.23 7.84
CA GLU A 21 -7.57 -58.47 9.29
C GLU A 21 -6.66 -57.58 10.14
N GLY A 22 -7.27 -56.88 11.11
CA GLY A 22 -6.74 -56.70 12.48
C GLY A 22 -5.62 -55.69 12.73
N ARG A 23 -5.98 -54.48 13.19
CA ARG A 23 -5.48 -53.96 14.48
C ARG A 23 -6.30 -52.77 14.98
N GLU A 24 -7.10 -53.03 16.02
CA GLU A 24 -7.55 -52.01 16.96
C GLU A 24 -6.33 -51.46 17.71
N GLY A 25 -6.17 -50.13 17.67
CA GLY A 25 -5.20 -49.38 18.43
C GLY A 25 -5.85 -48.08 18.89
N THR A 26 -6.14 -48.01 20.18
CA THR A 26 -6.94 -47.02 20.87
C THR A 26 -6.22 -45.66 20.98
N ARG A 27 -6.93 -44.59 20.56
CA ARG A 27 -6.86 -43.18 20.96
C ARG A 27 -5.63 -42.67 21.74
N LEU A 28 -4.97 -41.66 21.18
CA LEU A 28 -4.69 -40.39 21.86
C LEU A 28 -4.92 -39.25 20.85
N GLY A 29 -5.63 -38.21 21.30
CA GLY A 29 -6.31 -37.24 20.43
C GLY A 29 -5.38 -36.33 19.63
N GLU A 30 -5.44 -36.48 18.30
CA GLU A 30 -5.11 -35.42 17.36
C GLU A 30 -6.36 -34.55 17.16
N GLY A 31 -6.50 -33.56 18.02
CA GLY A 31 -7.25 -32.35 17.73
C GLY A 31 -6.34 -31.36 17.02
N VAL A 32 -5.79 -31.73 15.86
CA VAL A 32 -5.09 -30.76 14.99
C VAL A 32 -6.19 -30.04 14.23
N SER A 33 -6.58 -28.88 14.74
CA SER A 33 -7.33 -27.89 13.99
C SER A 33 -6.53 -27.55 12.74
N MET A 34 -6.94 -28.09 11.59
CA MET A 34 -6.51 -27.60 10.27
C MET A 34 -6.87 -26.12 10.20
N VAL A 35 -5.86 -25.27 10.32
CA VAL A 35 -5.96 -23.83 10.11
C VAL A 35 -5.94 -23.60 8.60
N GLU A 36 -6.95 -22.92 8.10
CA GLU A 36 -7.14 -22.48 6.71
C GLU A 36 -6.06 -21.44 6.30
N ASP A 37 -4.79 -21.86 6.13
CA ASP A 37 -3.70 -20.93 5.80
C ASP A 37 -3.50 -20.71 4.28
N THR A 38 -4.21 -21.44 3.41
CA THR A 38 -4.06 -21.31 1.96
C THR A 38 -4.91 -20.21 1.30
N GLU A 39 -5.85 -19.58 2.01
CA GLU A 39 -6.76 -18.57 1.40
C GLU A 39 -6.19 -17.13 1.42
N GLN A 40 -5.13 -16.88 2.20
CA GLN A 40 -4.69 -15.51 2.49
C GLN A 40 -3.84 -14.87 1.37
N VAL A 41 -3.19 -15.68 0.53
CA VAL A 41 -2.39 -15.19 -0.61
C VAL A 41 -3.30 -14.82 -1.80
N ASP A 42 -4.41 -15.54 -1.98
CA ASP A 42 -5.38 -15.25 -3.04
C ASP A 42 -6.24 -14.01 -2.76
N LEU A 43 -6.60 -13.76 -1.49
CA LEU A 43 -7.38 -12.57 -1.13
C LEU A 43 -6.62 -11.27 -1.47
N THR A 44 -5.30 -11.29 -1.35
CA THR A 44 -4.45 -10.12 -1.58
C THR A 44 -4.31 -9.79 -3.07
N GLN A 45 -4.08 -10.80 -3.92
CA GLN A 45 -4.12 -10.65 -5.38
C GLN A 45 -5.52 -10.36 -5.89
N ALA A 46 -6.56 -10.96 -5.31
CA ALA A 46 -7.95 -10.68 -5.63
C ALA A 46 -8.34 -9.26 -5.24
N LEU A 47 -7.89 -8.74 -4.10
CA LEU A 47 -8.11 -7.35 -3.69
C LEU A 47 -7.33 -6.40 -4.59
N PHE A 48 -6.08 -6.68 -4.95
CA PHE A 48 -5.33 -5.83 -5.89
C PHE A 48 -5.97 -5.83 -7.29
N GLY A 49 -6.38 -7.00 -7.79
CA GLY A 49 -7.14 -7.14 -9.03
C GLY A 49 -8.50 -6.45 -8.97
N PHE A 50 -9.22 -6.58 -7.87
CA PHE A 50 -10.49 -5.88 -7.61
C PHE A 50 -10.27 -4.37 -7.52
N PHE A 51 -9.21 -3.89 -6.88
CA PHE A 51 -8.86 -2.48 -6.83
C PHE A 51 -8.48 -1.95 -8.22
N ILE A 52 -7.74 -2.69 -9.03
CA ILE A 52 -7.47 -2.31 -10.43
C ILE A 52 -8.77 -2.31 -11.24
N VAL A 53 -9.65 -3.29 -11.06
CA VAL A 53 -10.93 -3.40 -11.78
C VAL A 53 -11.94 -2.35 -11.31
N VAL A 54 -11.94 -1.96 -10.04
CA VAL A 54 -12.76 -0.85 -9.50
C VAL A 54 -12.14 0.48 -9.89
N PHE A 55 -10.82 0.63 -9.88
CA PHE A 55 -10.15 1.85 -10.32
C PHE A 55 -10.34 2.05 -11.83
N CYS A 56 -10.01 1.06 -12.65
CA CYS A 56 -10.33 1.06 -14.08
C CYS A 56 -11.84 1.12 -14.31
N GLY A 57 -12.67 0.43 -13.53
CA GLY A 57 -14.12 0.37 -13.69
C GLY A 57 -14.88 1.60 -13.16
N CYS A 58 -14.27 2.43 -12.30
CA CYS A 58 -14.77 3.73 -11.84
C CYS A 58 -14.19 4.89 -12.65
N VAL A 59 -13.03 4.71 -13.29
CA VAL A 59 -12.44 5.68 -14.24
C VAL A 59 -12.98 5.46 -15.67
N CYS A 60 -13.28 4.22 -16.06
CA CYS A 60 -13.81 3.83 -17.37
C CYS A 60 -15.35 3.95 -17.58
N PRO A 61 -16.25 4.11 -16.58
CA PRO A 61 -17.67 4.33 -16.88
C PRO A 61 -17.91 5.75 -17.41
N CYS A 62 -16.86 6.57 -17.54
CA CYS A 62 -16.88 7.84 -18.25
C CYS A 62 -17.13 7.70 -19.76
N LEU A 63 -16.98 6.51 -20.35
CA LEU A 63 -17.29 6.30 -21.76
C LEU A 63 -18.68 5.66 -22.01
N CYS A 64 -19.31 5.00 -21.02
CA CYS A 64 -20.57 4.28 -21.26
C CYS A 64 -21.72 4.48 -20.26
N CYS A 65 -21.55 5.08 -19.07
CA CYS A 65 -22.65 5.15 -18.09
C CYS A 65 -23.09 6.58 -17.74
N SER A 66 -23.88 7.16 -18.65
CA SER A 66 -24.64 8.40 -18.42
C SER A 66 -25.87 8.24 -17.50
N CYS A 67 -26.02 7.10 -16.78
CA CYS A 67 -27.30 6.74 -16.14
C CYS A 67 -27.26 6.48 -14.64
N PHE A 68 -26.18 5.94 -14.04
CA PHE A 68 -26.24 5.53 -12.63
C PHE A 68 -26.17 6.68 -11.60
N PHE A 69 -25.52 7.80 -11.93
CA PHE A 69 -25.47 8.98 -11.05
C PHE A 69 -26.61 10.00 -11.28
N LYS A 70 -27.61 9.69 -12.10
CA LYS A 70 -28.81 10.54 -12.25
C LYS A 70 -29.75 10.48 -11.04
N CYS A 71 -29.69 9.44 -10.21
CA CYS A 71 -30.62 9.31 -9.07
C CYS A 71 -30.19 10.06 -7.80
N TRP A 72 -28.89 10.21 -7.50
CA TRP A 72 -28.51 10.80 -6.20
C TRP A 72 -28.33 12.33 -6.19
N CYS A 73 -28.28 12.97 -7.36
CA CYS A 73 -28.26 14.43 -7.50
C CYS A 73 -29.63 15.04 -7.82
N GLY A 74 -30.71 14.25 -7.86
CA GLY A 74 -32.06 14.71 -8.22
C GLY A 74 -32.67 15.71 -7.25
N SER A 75 -32.30 15.65 -5.96
CA SER A 75 -32.96 16.46 -4.92
C SER A 75 -32.23 17.75 -4.56
N PHE A 76 -30.97 17.93 -4.98
CA PHE A 76 -30.16 19.13 -4.69
C PHE A 76 -29.74 19.91 -5.94
N CYS A 77 -30.43 19.69 -7.06
CA CYS A 77 -30.27 20.51 -8.26
C CYS A 77 -31.56 21.23 -8.60
N PRO A 78 -31.79 22.42 -8.01
CA PRO A 78 -32.49 23.45 -8.76
C PRO A 78 -31.58 23.76 -9.94
N ARG A 79 -31.84 23.12 -11.08
CA ARG A 79 -31.52 23.71 -12.38
C ARG A 79 -32.38 24.98 -12.42
N LYS A 80 -31.89 26.05 -11.79
CA LYS A 80 -32.44 27.39 -11.92
C LYS A 80 -32.22 27.72 -13.38
N SER A 81 -33.16 27.28 -14.20
CA SER A 81 -33.47 27.86 -15.49
C SER A 81 -33.78 29.32 -15.18
N SER A 82 -32.73 30.13 -15.11
CA SER A 82 -32.87 31.58 -15.23
C SER A 82 -33.50 31.78 -16.60
N GLY A 83 -34.82 31.95 -16.58
CA GLY A 83 -35.70 32.07 -17.72
C GLY A 83 -35.43 33.33 -18.52
N ASN A 84 -34.30 33.33 -19.22
CA ASN A 84 -34.11 34.12 -20.42
C ASN A 84 -33.75 33.12 -21.50
N ALA A 85 -34.50 33.14 -22.60
CA ALA A 85 -34.20 32.46 -23.84
C ALA A 85 -32.83 32.95 -24.37
N ALA A 86 -31.74 32.47 -23.77
CA ALA A 86 -30.39 32.72 -24.22
C ALA A 86 -30.22 31.94 -25.52
N LYS A 87 -30.17 32.67 -26.63
CA LYS A 87 -29.66 32.19 -27.92
C LYS A 87 -28.47 31.28 -27.65
N ASP A 88 -28.53 30.08 -28.23
CA ASP A 88 -27.45 29.09 -28.18
C ASP A 88 -26.08 29.79 -28.25
N PRO A 89 -25.25 29.73 -27.19
CA PRO A 89 -23.99 30.46 -27.13
C PRO A 89 -22.99 30.01 -28.19
N THR A 90 -23.20 28.83 -28.80
CA THR A 90 -22.43 28.38 -29.97
C THR A 90 -22.75 29.19 -31.23
N ARG A 91 -23.85 29.95 -31.27
CA ARG A 91 -24.26 30.77 -32.41
C ARG A 91 -24.07 32.27 -32.19
N THR A 92 -23.73 32.68 -30.96
CA THR A 92 -23.48 34.08 -30.63
C THR A 92 -22.08 34.49 -31.09
N LYS A 93 -22.02 35.47 -32.01
CA LYS A 93 -20.78 36.08 -32.51
C LYS A 93 -20.57 37.42 -31.82
N VAL A 94 -19.33 37.70 -31.42
CA VAL A 94 -18.91 39.01 -30.92
C VAL A 94 -17.99 39.61 -31.98
N ARG A 95 -18.33 40.81 -32.45
CA ARG A 95 -17.50 41.54 -33.40
C ARG A 95 -16.31 42.15 -32.67
N VAL A 96 -15.10 41.76 -33.05
CA VAL A 96 -13.84 42.31 -32.52
C VAL A 96 -13.09 42.91 -33.71
N GLY A 97 -13.14 44.23 -33.85
CA GLY A 97 -12.67 44.92 -35.06
C GLY A 97 -13.54 44.56 -36.27
N GLU A 98 -12.92 44.10 -37.35
CA GLU A 98 -13.61 43.68 -38.59
C GLU A 98 -14.00 42.20 -38.62
N SER A 99 -13.53 41.41 -37.64
CA SER A 99 -13.77 39.97 -37.59
C SER A 99 -14.82 39.60 -36.53
N ASP A 100 -15.74 38.71 -36.91
CA ASP A 100 -16.72 38.14 -35.99
C ASP A 100 -16.14 36.85 -35.37
N ILE A 101 -15.87 36.87 -34.06
CA ILE A 101 -15.36 35.71 -33.31
C ILE A 101 -16.53 35.03 -32.58
N LEU A 102 -16.60 33.70 -32.65
CA LEU A 102 -17.58 32.93 -31.87
C LEU A 102 -17.25 33.02 -30.38
N VAL A 103 -18.25 33.24 -29.53
CA VAL A 103 -18.05 33.27 -28.07
C VAL A 103 -17.43 31.99 -27.53
N ALA A 104 -17.67 30.84 -28.18
CA ALA A 104 -17.07 29.56 -27.78
C ALA A 104 -15.55 29.49 -27.95
N HIS A 105 -14.94 30.34 -28.80
CA HIS A 105 -13.49 30.40 -28.99
C HIS A 105 -12.80 31.34 -27.99
N LEU A 106 -13.56 32.14 -27.24
CA LEU A 106 -13.00 32.99 -26.20
C LEU A 106 -12.54 32.12 -25.02
N GLN A 107 -11.43 32.52 -24.40
CA GLN A 107 -10.99 31.88 -23.15
C GLN A 107 -12.10 31.95 -22.11
N ARG A 108 -12.45 30.79 -21.55
CA ARG A 108 -13.45 30.70 -20.49
C ARG A 108 -12.94 31.38 -19.23
N ARG A 109 -13.84 32.05 -18.53
CA ARG A 109 -13.54 32.69 -17.26
C ARG A 109 -13.38 31.60 -16.19
N LYS A 110 -12.25 31.64 -15.49
CA LYS A 110 -11.93 30.71 -14.41
C LYS A 110 -12.71 31.13 -13.16
N GLU A 111 -13.31 30.15 -12.48
CA GLU A 111 -14.08 30.39 -11.26
C GLU A 111 -13.20 30.30 -10.02
N LEU A 112 -13.41 31.23 -9.08
CA LEU A 112 -12.70 31.23 -7.80
C LEU A 112 -13.06 30.02 -6.95
N SER A 113 -14.33 29.60 -6.95
CA SER A 113 -14.83 28.40 -6.27
C SER A 113 -14.15 27.13 -6.77
N THR A 114 -14.04 26.96 -8.10
CA THR A 114 -13.33 25.85 -8.71
C THR A 114 -11.86 25.83 -8.28
N ALA A 115 -11.20 26.98 -8.33
CA ALA A 115 -9.80 27.08 -7.92
C ALA A 115 -9.60 26.69 -6.44
N TRP A 116 -10.49 27.12 -5.54
CA TRP A 116 -10.48 26.71 -4.14
C TRP A 116 -10.74 25.22 -3.94
N ALA A 117 -11.71 24.63 -4.66
CA ALA A 117 -11.96 23.20 -4.59
C ALA A 117 -10.72 22.40 -5.01
N LEU A 118 -10.10 22.74 -6.14
CA LEU A 118 -8.86 22.10 -6.57
C LEU A 118 -7.74 22.31 -5.56
N HIS A 119 -7.61 23.51 -5.02
CA HIS A 119 -6.59 23.82 -4.03
C HIS A 119 -6.74 22.99 -2.74
N PHE A 120 -7.96 22.79 -2.25
CA PHE A 120 -8.18 22.02 -1.04
C PHE A 120 -7.91 20.52 -1.27
N PHE A 121 -8.44 19.95 -2.36
CA PHE A 121 -8.38 18.51 -2.60
C PHE A 121 -7.09 18.03 -3.28
N THR A 122 -6.50 18.86 -4.14
CA THR A 122 -5.32 18.51 -4.94
C THR A 122 -4.16 19.46 -4.71
N GLY A 123 -4.24 20.34 -3.70
CA GLY A 123 -3.25 21.40 -3.51
C GLY A 123 -1.88 20.92 -3.06
N LEU A 124 -1.76 19.76 -2.41
CA LEU A 124 -0.45 19.15 -2.12
C LEU A 124 0.27 18.70 -3.40
N ILE A 125 -0.49 18.33 -4.43
CA ILE A 125 0.02 17.96 -5.76
C ILE A 125 0.14 19.21 -6.66
N GLY A 126 -0.66 20.25 -6.41
CA GLY A 126 -0.67 21.49 -7.18
C GLY A 126 -1.68 21.52 -8.34
N GLY A 127 -2.78 20.76 -8.24
CA GLY A 127 -3.80 20.69 -9.30
C GLY A 127 -4.40 22.05 -9.69
N HIS A 128 -4.51 22.98 -8.73
CA HIS A 128 -5.00 24.34 -8.99
C HIS A 128 -4.09 25.16 -9.91
N HIS A 129 -2.78 24.90 -9.93
CA HIS A 129 -1.87 25.59 -10.86
C HIS A 129 -2.09 25.18 -12.31
N PHE A 130 -2.40 23.91 -12.57
CA PHE A 130 -2.78 23.44 -13.90
C PHE A 130 -4.10 24.08 -14.36
N TYR A 131 -5.07 24.23 -13.45
CA TYR A 131 -6.34 24.90 -13.74
C TYR A 131 -6.17 26.37 -14.12
N LEU A 132 -5.24 27.07 -13.48
CA LEU A 132 -4.95 28.48 -13.71
C LEU A 132 -3.95 28.72 -14.85
N ASP A 133 -3.63 27.68 -15.64
CA ASP A 133 -2.71 27.71 -16.78
C ASP A 133 -1.26 28.09 -16.38
N ARG A 134 -0.84 27.72 -15.17
CA ARG A 134 0.51 27.94 -14.61
C ARG A 134 1.32 26.65 -14.55
N LEU A 135 1.58 26.06 -15.72
CA LEU A 135 2.21 24.74 -15.85
C LEU A 135 3.53 24.60 -15.08
N VAL A 136 4.43 25.59 -15.17
CA VAL A 136 5.73 25.57 -14.46
C VAL A 136 5.56 25.43 -12.95
N HIS A 137 4.58 26.14 -12.37
CA HIS A 137 4.32 26.06 -10.93
C HIS A 137 3.62 24.75 -10.56
N GLY A 138 2.76 24.23 -11.44
CA GLY A 138 2.16 22.91 -11.28
C GLY A 138 3.21 21.80 -11.24
N PHE A 139 4.14 21.77 -12.19
CA PHE A 139 5.23 20.77 -12.19
C PHE A 139 6.15 20.90 -10.97
N LEU A 140 6.50 22.12 -10.57
CA LEU A 140 7.27 22.35 -9.34
C LEU A 140 6.52 21.86 -8.11
N ALA A 141 5.21 22.10 -8.01
CA ALA A 141 4.38 21.61 -6.91
C ALA A 141 4.31 20.08 -6.87
N VAL A 142 4.17 19.40 -8.01
CA VAL A 142 4.17 17.93 -8.07
C VAL A 142 5.51 17.37 -7.60
N TRP A 143 6.63 17.90 -8.11
CA TRP A 143 7.96 17.38 -7.80
C TRP A 143 8.34 17.61 -6.33
N THR A 144 7.96 18.76 -5.78
CA THR A 144 8.34 19.15 -4.41
C THR A 144 7.29 18.79 -3.36
N LEU A 145 6.20 18.12 -3.76
CA LEU A 145 5.00 17.92 -2.93
C LEU A 145 4.55 19.24 -2.26
N ASN A 146 4.49 20.28 -3.10
CA ASN A 146 4.21 21.67 -2.77
C ASN A 146 5.04 22.20 -1.59
N PHE A 147 6.36 21.99 -1.66
CA PHE A 147 7.33 22.36 -0.62
C PHE A 147 6.92 21.85 0.78
N LEU A 148 6.55 20.57 0.88
CA LEU A 148 6.11 19.92 2.12
C LEU A 148 4.94 20.66 2.81
N GLY A 149 4.02 21.20 2.01
CA GLY A 149 2.82 21.89 2.49
C GLY A 149 2.97 23.40 2.74
N VAL A 150 4.18 23.95 2.74
CA VAL A 150 4.36 25.42 2.84
C VAL A 150 3.79 26.12 1.61
N GLY A 151 4.05 25.55 0.42
CA GLY A 151 3.51 26.08 -0.83
C GLY A 151 1.98 26.03 -0.88
N TRP A 152 1.36 25.06 -0.17
CA TRP A 152 -0.10 24.98 -0.06
C TRP A 152 -0.67 26.18 0.68
N VAL A 153 -0.10 26.57 1.82
CA VAL A 153 -0.56 27.74 2.57
C VAL A 153 -0.39 29.03 1.75
N VAL A 154 0.78 29.22 1.13
CA VAL A 154 1.08 30.39 0.31
C VAL A 154 0.13 30.50 -0.89
N ASP A 155 -0.15 29.38 -1.55
CA ASP A 155 -1.08 29.32 -2.67
C ASP A 155 -2.50 29.72 -2.26
N GLY A 156 -2.98 29.28 -1.09
CA GLY A 156 -4.28 29.67 -0.56
C GLY A 156 -4.41 31.19 -0.39
N LEU A 157 -3.36 31.84 0.14
CA LEU A 157 -3.33 33.29 0.30
C LEU A 157 -3.31 34.04 -1.04
N LEU A 158 -2.59 33.51 -2.02
CA LEU A 158 -2.42 34.14 -3.33
C LEU A 158 -3.53 33.76 -4.34
N MET A 159 -4.42 32.83 -3.99
CA MET A 159 -5.48 32.31 -4.86
C MET A 159 -6.33 33.41 -5.52
N PRO A 160 -6.83 34.44 -4.79
CA PRO A 160 -7.62 35.49 -5.42
C PRO A 160 -6.81 36.34 -6.39
N ALA A 161 -5.50 36.50 -6.16
CA ALA A 161 -4.60 37.20 -7.08
C ALA A 161 -4.34 36.37 -8.34
N TYR A 162 -4.15 35.05 -8.20
CA TYR A 162 -3.93 34.15 -9.33
C TYR A 162 -5.15 34.06 -10.23
N VAL A 163 -6.35 33.87 -9.67
CA VAL A 163 -7.61 33.84 -10.43
C VAL A 163 -7.83 35.16 -11.15
N ARG A 164 -7.59 36.30 -10.48
CA ARG A 164 -7.65 37.61 -11.13
C ARG A 164 -6.64 37.72 -12.27
N GLY A 165 -5.41 37.25 -12.07
CA GLY A 165 -4.34 37.24 -13.07
C GLY A 165 -4.70 36.42 -14.32
N SER A 166 -5.19 35.19 -14.15
CA SER A 166 -5.63 34.34 -15.27
C SER A 166 -6.85 34.94 -16.00
N ASN A 167 -7.77 35.56 -15.25
CA ASN A 167 -8.95 36.21 -15.84
C ASN A 167 -8.66 37.57 -16.50
N ARG A 168 -7.47 38.18 -16.35
CA ARG A 168 -7.12 39.44 -17.04
C ARG A 168 -7.18 39.32 -18.57
N ARG A 169 -7.00 38.11 -19.10
CA ARG A 169 -7.04 37.81 -20.55
C ARG A 169 -8.45 37.45 -21.04
N THR A 170 -9.44 37.45 -20.13
CA THR A 170 -10.83 37.11 -20.46
C THR A 170 -11.64 38.38 -20.65
N VAL A 171 -12.62 38.33 -21.56
CA VAL A 171 -13.54 39.43 -21.81
C VAL A 171 -14.81 39.25 -20.97
N GLY A 172 -15.53 40.33 -20.67
CA GLY A 172 -16.75 40.28 -19.84
C GLY A 172 -17.87 39.40 -20.41
N VAL A 173 -17.83 39.10 -21.72
CA VAL A 173 -18.79 38.23 -22.42
C VAL A 173 -18.39 36.75 -22.36
N SER A 174 -17.18 36.41 -21.86
CA SER A 174 -16.70 35.04 -21.76
C SER A 174 -17.59 34.20 -20.83
N LEU A 175 -17.87 32.96 -21.25
CA LEU A 175 -18.59 32.00 -20.44
C LEU A 175 -17.76 31.53 -19.25
N SER A 176 -18.43 31.31 -18.11
CA SER A 176 -17.84 30.61 -16.97
C SER A 176 -17.62 29.15 -17.32
N ASP A 177 -16.57 28.52 -16.79
CA ASP A 177 -16.27 27.14 -17.19
C ASP A 177 -17.24 26.09 -16.62
N GLY A 178 -17.97 26.40 -15.53
CA GLY A 178 -18.97 25.54 -14.91
C GLY A 178 -18.45 24.21 -14.37
N THR A 179 -17.13 24.01 -14.30
CA THR A 179 -16.48 22.75 -13.92
C THR A 179 -16.60 22.46 -12.43
N CYS A 180 -16.86 23.47 -11.59
CA CYS A 180 -16.98 23.34 -10.13
C CYS A 180 -17.88 22.16 -9.72
N ARG A 181 -19.05 22.02 -10.35
CA ARG A 181 -20.01 20.96 -10.03
C ARG A 181 -19.48 19.56 -10.36
N HIS A 182 -18.87 19.39 -11.54
CA HIS A 182 -18.30 18.11 -11.94
C HIS A 182 -17.13 17.71 -11.04
N LEU A 183 -16.32 18.70 -10.66
CA LEU A 183 -15.21 18.52 -9.74
C LEU A 183 -15.72 18.15 -8.35
N LEU A 184 -16.62 18.90 -7.74
CA LEU A 184 -17.12 18.59 -6.40
C LEU A 184 -17.79 17.21 -6.29
N CYS A 185 -18.41 16.70 -7.37
CA CYS A 185 -19.00 15.36 -7.36
C CYS A 185 -17.98 14.23 -7.62
N ARG A 186 -16.98 14.44 -8.48
CA ARG A 186 -16.02 13.36 -8.86
C ARG A 186 -14.74 13.38 -8.05
N LEU A 187 -14.28 14.56 -7.64
CA LEU A 187 -12.99 14.77 -7.00
C LEU A 187 -12.87 14.04 -5.67
N PRO A 188 -13.89 13.98 -4.78
CA PRO A 188 -13.78 13.20 -3.55
C PRO A 188 -13.50 11.72 -3.83
N LEU A 189 -14.19 11.12 -4.81
CA LEU A 189 -13.96 9.73 -5.20
C LEU A 189 -12.54 9.54 -5.75
N VAL A 190 -12.07 10.41 -6.63
CA VAL A 190 -10.71 10.35 -7.18
C VAL A 190 -9.65 10.49 -6.08
N VAL A 191 -9.86 11.40 -5.14
CA VAL A 191 -8.95 11.62 -4.00
C VAL A 191 -8.91 10.39 -3.09
N VAL A 192 -10.07 9.83 -2.72
CA VAL A 192 -10.15 8.64 -1.88
C VAL A 192 -9.49 7.44 -2.56
N LEU A 193 -9.78 7.20 -3.83
CA LEU A 193 -9.16 6.12 -4.60
C LEU A 193 -7.64 6.32 -4.76
N GLY A 194 -7.21 7.54 -5.04
CA GLY A 194 -5.78 7.89 -5.12
C GLY A 194 -5.06 7.70 -3.79
N ALA A 195 -5.67 8.12 -2.68
CA ALA A 195 -5.12 7.93 -1.34
C ALA A 195 -5.05 6.44 -0.96
N ALA A 196 -6.10 5.67 -1.23
CA ALA A 196 -6.09 4.22 -1.03
C ALA A 196 -4.98 3.55 -1.85
N MET A 197 -4.83 3.91 -3.12
CA MET A 197 -3.75 3.41 -3.97
C MET A 197 -2.36 3.76 -3.40
N CYS A 198 -2.15 4.99 -2.92
CA CYS A 198 -0.89 5.38 -2.29
C CYS A 198 -0.60 4.58 -1.01
N LEU A 199 -1.61 4.37 -0.16
CA LEU A 199 -1.48 3.58 1.06
C LEU A 199 -1.19 2.11 0.74
N CYS A 200 -1.85 1.54 -0.27
CA CYS A 200 -1.53 0.20 -0.76
C CYS A 200 -0.09 0.14 -1.26
N LEU A 201 0.35 1.07 -2.13
CA LEU A 201 1.73 1.09 -2.62
C LEU A 201 2.74 1.17 -1.47
N LEU A 202 2.48 2.01 -0.45
CA LEU A 202 3.32 2.07 0.75
C LEU A 202 3.30 0.74 1.53
N GLY A 203 2.14 0.13 1.74
CA GLY A 203 2.06 -1.19 2.40
C GLY A 203 2.78 -2.30 1.64
N TYR A 204 2.70 -2.31 0.31
CA TYR A 204 3.29 -3.35 -0.53
C TYR A 204 4.76 -3.09 -0.89
N THR A 205 5.27 -1.87 -0.72
CA THR A 205 6.65 -1.53 -1.13
C THR A 205 7.69 -2.46 -0.50
N PRO A 206 7.67 -2.76 0.81
CA PRO A 206 8.62 -3.71 1.39
C PRO A 206 8.55 -5.08 0.73
N ARG A 207 7.36 -5.67 0.62
CA ARG A 207 7.18 -6.99 0.01
C ARG A 207 7.54 -7.01 -1.47
N ALA A 208 7.26 -5.95 -2.22
CA ALA A 208 7.70 -5.81 -3.60
C ALA A 208 9.23 -5.81 -3.73
N LEU A 209 9.93 -5.09 -2.84
CA LEU A 209 11.40 -5.10 -2.80
C LEU A 209 11.98 -6.47 -2.45
N HIS A 210 11.33 -7.19 -1.54
CA HIS A 210 11.69 -8.56 -1.19
C HIS A 210 11.52 -9.52 -2.37
N TRP A 211 10.35 -9.50 -3.02
CA TRP A 211 10.05 -10.36 -4.18
C TRP A 211 10.96 -10.08 -5.38
N LEU A 212 11.34 -8.83 -5.58
CA LEU A 212 12.32 -8.45 -6.61
C LEU A 212 13.76 -8.88 -6.26
N GLY A 213 14.00 -9.42 -5.07
CA GLY A 213 15.31 -9.89 -4.61
C GLY A 213 16.29 -8.75 -4.29
N PHE A 214 15.83 -7.51 -4.14
CA PHE A 214 16.71 -6.38 -3.81
C PHE A 214 17.20 -6.44 -2.37
N VAL A 215 16.34 -6.87 -1.44
CA VAL A 215 16.64 -6.97 -0.02
C VAL A 215 15.93 -8.18 0.57
N ASP A 216 16.68 -9.04 1.26
CA ASP A 216 16.10 -10.09 2.09
C ASP A 216 15.58 -9.49 3.39
N ILE A 217 14.26 -9.23 3.43
CA ILE A 217 13.60 -8.60 4.57
C ILE A 217 13.50 -9.60 5.72
N ASP A 218 13.17 -10.86 5.45
CA ASP A 218 13.00 -11.89 6.48
C ASP A 218 14.31 -12.16 7.22
N GLN A 219 15.45 -12.22 6.52
CA GLN A 219 16.78 -12.29 7.15
C GLN A 219 17.03 -11.11 8.10
N LYS A 220 16.68 -9.89 7.68
CA LYS A 220 16.91 -8.68 8.49
C LYS A 220 15.97 -8.59 9.69
N VAL A 221 14.70 -8.97 9.51
CA VAL A 221 13.69 -8.98 10.57
C VAL A 221 14.02 -10.05 11.61
N ALA A 222 14.41 -11.27 11.18
CA ALA A 222 14.84 -12.34 12.08
C ALA A 222 16.21 -12.08 12.73
N GLY A 223 17.05 -11.23 12.12
CA GLY A 223 18.41 -10.96 12.61
C GLY A 223 19.34 -12.18 12.53
N THR A 224 19.03 -13.11 11.63
CA THR A 224 19.77 -14.36 11.37
C THR A 224 20.93 -14.13 10.40
N SER A 225 21.85 -15.10 10.34
CA SER A 225 22.98 -15.03 9.40
C SER A 225 22.56 -15.17 7.92
N GLN A 226 21.47 -15.89 7.64
CA GLN A 226 20.87 -16.15 6.33
C GLN A 226 19.35 -16.08 6.44
N ASN A 227 18.63 -16.16 5.32
CA ASN A 227 17.17 -16.23 5.34
C ASN A 227 16.69 -17.36 6.28
N PRO A 228 15.69 -17.14 7.15
CA PRO A 228 15.14 -18.17 8.03
C PRO A 228 14.76 -19.46 7.29
N TYR A 229 14.12 -19.35 6.13
CA TYR A 229 13.68 -20.49 5.34
C TYR A 229 14.86 -21.27 4.73
N ASP A 230 15.92 -20.58 4.31
CA ASP A 230 17.16 -21.21 3.83
C ASP A 230 17.90 -21.97 4.95
N ILE A 231 17.90 -21.44 6.18
CA ILE A 231 18.49 -22.10 7.35
C ILE A 231 17.76 -23.42 7.67
N LEU A 232 16.44 -23.42 7.50
CA LEU A 232 15.58 -24.57 7.68
C LEU A 232 15.64 -25.57 6.52
N GLY A 233 15.99 -25.09 5.31
CA GLY A 233 15.99 -25.87 4.08
C GLY A 233 14.59 -26.11 3.53
N VAL A 234 13.66 -25.18 3.78
CA VAL A 234 12.28 -25.19 3.26
C VAL A 234 12.13 -24.07 2.22
N PRO A 235 11.21 -24.20 1.25
CA PRO A 235 10.98 -23.13 0.28
C PRO A 235 10.39 -21.88 0.99
N HIS A 236 10.60 -20.69 0.40
CA HIS A 236 10.21 -19.40 1.02
C HIS A 236 8.69 -19.20 1.11
N ASP A 237 7.91 -20.01 0.40
CA ASP A 237 6.45 -20.05 0.44
C ASP A 237 5.90 -21.20 1.31
N ALA A 238 6.77 -21.89 2.08
CA ALA A 238 6.36 -22.93 3.00
C ALA A 238 5.35 -22.42 4.02
N SER A 239 4.35 -23.24 4.36
CA SER A 239 3.38 -22.90 5.39
C SER A 239 4.07 -22.72 6.74
N HIS A 240 3.44 -21.95 7.64
CA HIS A 240 3.98 -21.73 8.98
C HIS A 240 4.19 -23.06 9.73
N ALA A 241 3.25 -23.99 9.59
CA ALA A 241 3.34 -25.34 10.15
C ALA A 241 4.55 -26.12 9.60
N ASP A 242 4.79 -26.11 8.28
CA ASP A 242 5.92 -26.81 7.67
C ASP A 242 7.26 -26.21 8.12
N ALA A 243 7.34 -24.89 8.20
CA ALA A 243 8.52 -24.18 8.68
C ALA A 243 8.80 -24.50 10.16
N LEU A 244 7.75 -24.56 10.98
CA LEU A 244 7.86 -24.91 12.40
C LEU A 244 8.27 -26.38 12.60
N GLU A 245 7.72 -27.30 11.81
CA GLU A 245 8.12 -28.71 11.84
C GLU A 245 9.60 -28.88 11.45
N ALA A 246 10.03 -28.24 10.36
CA ALA A 246 11.42 -28.24 9.93
C ALA A 246 12.35 -27.65 11.01
N LEU A 247 11.92 -26.59 11.70
CA LEU A 247 12.65 -26.00 12.81
C LEU A 247 12.84 -26.99 13.97
N MET A 248 11.76 -27.66 14.38
CA MET A 248 11.81 -28.65 15.46
C MET A 248 12.75 -29.82 15.12
N GLU A 249 12.74 -30.29 13.87
CA GLU A 249 13.66 -31.32 13.39
C GLU A 249 15.13 -30.84 13.40
N GLN A 250 15.41 -29.62 12.94
CA GLN A 250 16.76 -29.05 13.01
C GLN A 250 17.25 -28.87 14.46
N MET A 251 16.39 -28.40 15.35
CA MET A 251 16.72 -28.29 16.79
C MET A 251 16.99 -29.67 17.41
N ARG A 252 16.24 -30.70 17.04
CA ARG A 252 16.44 -32.08 17.49
C ARG A 252 17.81 -32.61 17.05
N ARG A 253 18.21 -32.36 15.80
CA ARG A 253 19.54 -32.75 15.27
C ARG A 253 20.68 -32.04 15.98
N VAL A 254 20.55 -30.74 16.21
CA VAL A 254 21.57 -29.96 16.94
C VAL A 254 21.68 -30.43 18.40
N LYS A 255 20.57 -30.87 19.01
CA LYS A 255 20.55 -31.38 20.39
C LYS A 255 21.11 -32.80 20.52
N SER A 256 21.04 -33.62 19.47
CA SER A 256 21.56 -35.00 19.51
C SER A 256 23.08 -35.08 19.29
N GLU A 257 23.73 -34.02 18.82
CA GLU A 257 25.19 -33.97 18.70
C GLU A 257 25.86 -33.92 20.10
N PRO A 258 26.71 -34.90 20.46
CA PRO A 258 27.28 -35.01 21.80
C PRO A 258 28.34 -33.93 22.11
N SER A 259 28.91 -33.29 21.09
CA SER A 259 29.91 -32.22 21.25
C SER A 259 29.64 -31.07 20.28
N CYS A 260 29.02 -30.00 20.77
CA CYS A 260 28.66 -28.84 19.97
C CYS A 260 29.86 -27.90 19.79
N GLY A 261 30.53 -27.99 18.64
CA GLY A 261 31.58 -27.06 18.23
C GLY A 261 31.05 -25.65 17.94
N GLU A 262 31.93 -24.71 17.59
CA GLU A 262 31.54 -23.30 17.33
C GLU A 262 30.46 -23.16 16.24
N LYS A 263 30.57 -23.94 15.15
CA LYS A 263 29.56 -23.95 14.08
C LYS A 263 28.18 -24.41 14.57
N CYS A 264 28.16 -25.45 15.41
CA CYS A 264 26.94 -25.95 16.03
C CYS A 264 26.32 -24.89 16.96
N LYS A 265 27.14 -24.19 17.76
CA LYS A 265 26.66 -23.09 18.62
C LYS A 265 26.09 -21.93 17.82
N ALA A 266 26.76 -21.53 16.73
CA ALA A 266 26.26 -20.49 15.84
C ALA A 266 24.93 -20.90 15.19
N LYS A 267 24.83 -22.14 14.69
CA LYS A 267 23.59 -22.68 14.13
C LYS A 267 22.46 -22.71 15.16
N LYS A 268 22.76 -23.09 16.41
CA LYS A 268 21.77 -23.08 17.51
C LYS A 268 21.22 -21.67 17.75
N VAL A 269 22.09 -20.66 17.81
CA VAL A 269 21.67 -19.25 17.98
C VAL A 269 20.81 -18.78 16.81
N ASP A 270 21.14 -19.18 15.57
CA ASP A 270 20.31 -18.86 14.42
C ASP A 270 18.95 -19.57 14.48
N LEU A 271 18.88 -20.84 14.89
CA LEU A 271 17.61 -21.56 15.06
C LEU A 271 16.72 -20.95 16.15
N GLU A 272 17.31 -20.45 17.25
CA GLU A 272 16.57 -19.73 18.29
C GLU A 272 15.95 -18.43 17.73
N LYS A 273 16.69 -17.69 16.91
CA LYS A 273 16.13 -16.50 16.23
C LYS A 273 15.08 -16.83 15.20
N VAL A 274 15.22 -17.96 14.49
CA VAL A 274 14.18 -18.44 13.56
C VAL A 274 12.91 -18.79 14.33
N LEU A 275 13.02 -19.40 15.52
CA LEU A 275 11.87 -19.64 16.40
C LEU A 275 11.18 -18.32 16.77
N ASP A 276 11.95 -17.34 17.26
CA ASP A 276 11.41 -16.03 17.64
C ASP A 276 10.75 -15.31 16.45
N PHE A 277 11.29 -15.48 15.25
CA PHE A 277 10.71 -14.95 14.01
C PHE A 277 9.38 -15.61 13.67
N LEU A 278 9.32 -16.95 13.68
CA LEU A 278 8.12 -17.73 13.35
C LEU A 278 7.02 -17.54 14.41
N ASP A 279 7.38 -17.53 15.69
CA ASP A 279 6.45 -17.25 16.79
C ASP A 279 6.07 -15.75 16.87
N GLY A 280 6.70 -14.92 16.06
CA GLY A 280 6.48 -13.48 15.98
C GLY A 280 6.95 -12.67 17.19
N THR A 281 7.50 -13.30 18.22
CA THR A 281 8.05 -12.60 19.40
C THR A 281 9.28 -11.76 19.05
N GLY A 282 10.06 -12.17 18.06
CA GLY A 282 11.27 -11.48 17.61
C GLY A 282 11.02 -10.09 17.06
N TRP A 283 10.00 -9.91 16.21
CA TRP A 283 9.67 -8.61 15.64
C TRP A 283 8.69 -7.79 16.50
N ARG A 284 7.87 -8.45 17.33
CA ARG A 284 7.01 -7.78 18.32
C ARG A 284 7.79 -7.10 19.45
N SER A 285 8.88 -7.71 19.90
CA SER A 285 9.62 -7.26 21.10
C SER A 285 10.49 -6.02 20.90
N THR A 286 10.74 -5.60 19.67
CA THR A 286 11.64 -4.47 19.37
C THR A 286 11.23 -3.17 20.06
N ASP A 287 9.94 -2.94 20.29
CA ASP A 287 9.44 -1.74 21.00
C ASP A 287 9.63 -1.82 22.53
N ARG A 288 9.68 -3.03 23.12
CA ARG A 288 9.91 -3.20 24.57
C ARG A 288 11.35 -2.93 24.98
N GLN A 289 12.33 -3.16 24.10
CA GLN A 289 13.73 -2.94 24.45
C GLN A 289 14.06 -1.44 24.60
N GLU A 290 13.50 -0.57 23.75
CA GLU A 290 13.69 0.88 23.89
C GLU A 290 13.02 1.44 25.17
N GLU A 291 11.83 0.95 25.52
CA GLU A 291 11.18 1.34 26.78
C GLU A 291 12.01 0.94 28.01
N SER A 292 12.64 -0.25 27.98
CA SER A 292 13.51 -0.70 29.08
C SER A 292 14.79 0.13 29.25
N GLU A 293 15.32 0.69 28.16
CA GLU A 293 16.50 1.57 28.21
C GLU A 293 16.16 3.00 28.67
N THR A 294 14.91 3.44 28.50
CA THR A 294 14.46 4.79 28.95
C THR A 294 14.20 4.90 30.46
N GLY A 295 14.40 3.83 31.24
CA GLY A 295 14.59 3.95 32.69
C GLY A 295 13.36 4.39 33.49
N VAL A 296 12.14 4.26 32.94
CA VAL A 296 10.92 4.39 33.74
C VAL A 296 10.69 3.05 34.45
N GLY A 297 11.41 2.86 35.56
CA GLY A 297 11.38 1.67 36.41
C GLY A 297 9.99 1.45 37.03
N GLY A 298 9.12 0.73 36.31
CA GLY A 298 7.80 0.32 36.76
C GLY A 298 7.59 -1.19 36.60
N GLY A 299 8.15 -1.99 37.52
CA GLY A 299 7.67 -3.32 37.90
C GLY A 299 7.40 -4.36 36.79
N ALA A 300 8.44 -5.09 36.37
CA ALA A 300 8.34 -6.25 35.47
C ALA A 300 7.63 -7.50 36.06
N ALA A 301 7.08 -7.43 37.27
CA ALA A 301 6.57 -8.60 37.99
C ALA A 301 5.05 -8.88 37.84
N ALA A 302 4.30 -8.05 37.10
CA ALA A 302 2.82 -8.10 37.11
C ALA A 302 2.15 -8.79 35.90
N TRP A 303 2.89 -9.35 34.94
CA TRP A 303 2.30 -9.83 33.67
C TRP A 303 2.18 -11.35 33.51
N ALA A 304 2.58 -12.14 34.51
CA ALA A 304 2.66 -13.60 34.41
C ALA A 304 1.30 -14.35 34.48
N GLY A 305 0.16 -13.71 34.19
CA GLY A 305 -1.15 -14.36 34.32
C GLY A 305 -2.30 -13.74 33.54
N ARG A 306 -2.03 -12.86 32.58
CA ARG A 306 -3.10 -12.39 31.69
C ARG A 306 -3.17 -13.34 30.50
N GLU A 307 -4.21 -14.18 30.46
CA GLU A 307 -4.62 -14.85 29.23
C GLU A 307 -4.69 -13.79 28.13
N GLU A 308 -3.77 -13.87 27.16
CA GLU A 308 -3.80 -13.02 25.99
C GLU A 308 -5.07 -13.39 25.22
N LEU A 309 -6.09 -12.53 25.32
CA LEU A 309 -7.24 -12.61 24.43
C LEU A 309 -6.72 -12.75 23.00
N PRO A 310 -7.32 -13.62 22.16
CA PRO A 310 -6.90 -13.81 20.78
C PRO A 310 -6.72 -12.45 20.11
N ARG A 311 -5.46 -12.07 19.86
CA ARG A 311 -5.13 -10.80 19.24
C ARG A 311 -5.78 -10.79 17.86
N ARG A 312 -6.35 -9.64 17.48
CA ARG A 312 -6.99 -9.53 16.16
C ARG A 312 -5.90 -9.64 15.11
N SER A 313 -6.12 -10.47 14.10
CA SER A 313 -5.21 -10.68 12.95
C SER A 313 -4.68 -9.38 12.32
N TRP A 314 -5.47 -8.31 12.37
CA TRP A 314 -5.07 -6.97 11.92
C TRP A 314 -3.90 -6.35 12.69
N GLU A 315 -3.87 -6.50 14.02
CA GLU A 315 -2.80 -5.92 14.85
C GLU A 315 -1.46 -6.59 14.55
N GLU A 316 -1.46 -7.93 14.45
CA GLU A 316 -0.28 -8.73 14.09
C GLU A 316 0.26 -8.35 12.72
N TRP A 317 -0.62 -8.20 11.73
CA TRP A 317 -0.21 -7.74 10.40
C TRP A 317 0.40 -6.33 10.44
N THR A 318 -0.20 -5.39 11.17
CA THR A 318 0.36 -4.02 11.25
C THR A 318 1.72 -3.97 11.94
N GLU A 319 1.89 -4.70 13.05
CA GLU A 319 3.16 -4.78 13.78
C GLU A 319 4.26 -5.39 12.88
N PHE A 320 3.91 -6.42 12.09
CA PHE A 320 4.81 -7.02 11.12
C PHE A 320 5.22 -6.04 10.01
N VAL A 321 4.27 -5.35 9.37
CA VAL A 321 4.56 -4.34 8.32
C VAL A 321 5.47 -3.22 8.86
N VAL A 322 5.25 -2.78 10.10
CA VAL A 322 6.12 -1.79 10.75
C VAL A 322 7.54 -2.35 10.94
N ALA A 323 7.68 -3.62 11.34
CA ALA A 323 8.98 -4.28 11.46
C ALA A 323 9.72 -4.38 10.10
N GLU A 324 9.01 -4.66 9.00
CA GLU A 324 9.60 -4.65 7.65
C GLU A 324 10.16 -3.27 7.28
N TRP A 325 9.39 -2.21 7.50
CA TRP A 325 9.82 -0.83 7.26
C TRP A 325 11.02 -0.43 8.13
N ARG A 326 11.03 -0.87 9.40
CA ARG A 326 12.19 -0.69 10.31
C ARG A 326 13.42 -1.45 9.79
N ALA A 327 13.27 -2.68 9.31
CA ALA A 327 14.37 -3.46 8.74
C ALA A 327 14.97 -2.79 7.48
N LEU A 328 14.14 -2.14 6.67
CA LEU A 328 14.60 -1.38 5.50
C LEU A 328 15.36 -0.10 5.90
N THR A 329 14.82 0.68 6.83
CA THR A 329 15.39 1.98 7.24
C THR A 329 16.60 1.86 8.16
N SER A 330 16.63 0.86 9.05
CA SER A 330 17.72 0.64 10.02
C SER A 330 19.06 0.24 9.38
N ALA A 331 19.07 -0.17 8.11
CA ALA A 331 20.27 -0.50 7.36
C ALA A 331 21.28 0.66 7.32
N GLU A 332 20.81 1.92 7.37
CA GLU A 332 21.69 3.09 7.39
C GLU A 332 22.34 3.34 8.76
N GLY A 333 21.72 2.90 9.85
CA GLY A 333 22.18 3.15 11.22
C GLY A 333 23.41 2.32 11.64
N ARG A 334 23.47 1.04 11.26
CA ARG A 334 24.59 0.15 11.65
C ARG A 334 25.91 0.51 10.98
N GLN A 335 25.90 1.02 9.75
CA GLN A 335 27.12 1.52 9.10
C GLN A 335 27.70 2.75 9.84
N ARG A 336 26.84 3.61 10.40
CA ARG A 336 27.29 4.76 11.19
C ARG A 336 27.91 4.35 12.53
N LYS A 337 27.33 3.39 13.26
CA LYS A 337 27.91 2.90 14.53
C LYS A 337 29.27 2.22 14.33
N THR A 338 29.42 1.37 13.31
CA THR A 338 30.70 0.72 12.99
C THR A 338 31.77 1.73 12.51
N ARG A 339 31.39 2.78 11.77
CA ARG A 339 32.33 3.88 11.43
C ARG A 339 32.75 4.68 12.65
N ARG A 340 31.84 4.98 13.59
CA ARG A 340 32.18 5.70 14.83
C ARG A 340 33.09 4.90 15.75
N THR A 341 32.87 3.59 15.92
CA THR A 341 33.76 2.76 16.74
C THR A 341 35.13 2.57 16.10
N ARG A 342 35.21 2.46 14.76
CA ARG A 342 36.51 2.51 14.06
C ARG A 342 37.19 3.87 14.26
N ALA A 343 36.50 4.98 14.02
CA ALA A 343 37.07 6.33 14.16
C ALA A 343 37.48 6.67 15.60
N GLY A 344 36.78 6.14 16.61
CA GLY A 344 37.17 6.25 18.02
C GLY A 344 38.42 5.44 18.35
N ARG A 345 38.55 4.22 17.80
CA ARG A 345 39.73 3.36 17.99
C ARG A 345 41.00 3.92 17.34
N TRP A 346 40.89 4.71 16.26
CA TRP A 346 42.05 5.40 15.66
C TRP A 346 42.54 6.61 16.47
N ARG A 347 41.69 7.23 17.31
CA ARG A 347 42.09 8.40 18.13
C ARG A 347 42.78 8.04 19.43
N SER A 348 42.68 6.80 19.89
CA SER A 348 43.31 6.32 21.12
C SER A 348 44.61 5.54 20.88
N ALA A 349 45.10 5.50 19.64
CA ALA A 349 46.31 4.77 19.23
C ALA A 349 47.45 5.69 18.75
N GLY A 350 47.33 7.01 18.93
CA GLY A 350 48.38 8.00 18.73
C GLY A 350 48.40 8.96 19.90
#